data_AF-A0A967IU53-F1
#
_entry.id   AF-A0A967IU53-F1
#
_cell.length_a   1.000
_cell.length_b   1.000
_cell.length_c   1.000
_cell.angle_alpha   90.00
_cell.angle_beta   90.00
_cell.angle_gamma   90.00
#
_symmetry.space_group_name_H-M   'P 1'
#
loop_
_entity.id
_entity.type
_entity.pdbx_description
1 polymer ?
#
loop_
_entity_poly.entity_id
_entity_poly.type
_entity_poly.pdbx_seq_one_letter_code
_entity_poly.pdbx_strand_id
1 'polypeptide(L)'
;LVADDIIKVRLKLPAVLFGEGSDLLHYHMEIRGLGIINIKHLFGVAAIRERKKIDLVIELVEWQDGQEYDRLGLEETTYELLGVKLPLQTIPVRQGRNITTIVEVAARNQLLKEMGYHSAVEFEERLEQRMAETARIHSQSIIGDNLE
;
A
#
# COMPACT_ATOMS: atom_id res chain seq x y z
N LEU A 1 9.74 -3.11 13.73
CA LEU A 1 8.61 -3.55 14.58
C LEU A 1 8.23 -2.44 15.55
N VAL A 2 6.94 -2.12 15.64
CA VAL A 2 6.37 -1.30 16.73
C VAL A 2 5.65 -2.21 17.73
N ALA A 3 4.76 -3.05 17.20
CA ALA A 3 3.95 -3.99 17.96
C ALA A 3 3.60 -5.19 17.06
N ASP A 4 3.26 -6.32 17.68
CA ASP A 4 2.72 -7.52 17.05
C ASP A 4 1.48 -7.96 17.84
N ASP A 5 0.48 -8.52 17.16
CA ASP A 5 -0.83 -8.94 17.71
C ASP A 5 -1.70 -7.82 18.33
N ILE A 6 -1.27 -7.25 19.47
CA ILE A 6 -2.02 -6.22 20.20
C ILE A 6 -1.34 -4.86 20.05
N ILE A 7 -2.04 -3.92 19.41
CA ILE A 7 -1.58 -2.55 19.20
C ILE A 7 -2.46 -1.56 19.97
N LYS A 8 -1.84 -0.71 20.79
CA LYS A 8 -2.53 0.42 21.41
C LYS A 8 -2.50 1.59 20.43
N VAL A 9 -3.67 2.13 20.09
CA VAL A 9 -3.79 3.28 19.18
C VAL A 9 -4.23 4.51 19.95
N ARG A 10 -3.52 5.62 19.77
CA ARG A 10 -3.86 6.92 20.37
C ARG A 10 -4.07 7.98 19.30
N LEU A 11 -5.16 8.72 19.45
CA LEU A 11 -5.43 9.93 18.68
C LEU A 11 -4.73 11.12 19.34
N LYS A 12 -4.00 11.90 18.55
CA LYS A 12 -3.41 13.19 18.96
C LYS A 12 -3.90 14.30 18.06
N LEU A 13 -4.02 15.51 18.61
CA LEU A 13 -4.37 16.69 17.81
C LEU A 13 -3.21 17.08 16.87
N PRO A 14 -3.48 17.53 15.63
CA PRO A 14 -4.78 17.63 14.97
C PRO A 14 -5.10 16.35 14.15
N ALA A 15 -5.78 15.37 14.74
CA ALA A 15 -6.24 14.13 14.09
C ALA A 15 -5.14 13.18 13.57
N VAL A 16 -4.01 13.06 14.29
CA VAL A 16 -2.92 12.13 13.97
C VAL A 16 -2.99 10.88 14.85
N LEU A 17 -3.02 9.71 14.23
CA LEU A 17 -3.01 8.42 14.93
C LEU A 17 -1.58 7.91 15.16
N PHE A 18 -1.31 7.45 16.38
CA PHE A 18 -0.06 6.77 16.73
C PHE A 18 -0.37 5.37 17.25
N GLY A 19 0.33 4.37 16.71
CA GLY A 19 0.36 3.01 17.25
C GLY A 19 1.56 2.83 18.17
N GLU A 20 1.37 2.10 19.26
CA GLU A 20 2.39 1.71 20.24
C GLU A 20 2.18 0.26 20.72
N GLY A 21 3.25 -0.38 21.18
CA GLY A 21 3.20 -1.73 21.74
C GLY A 21 2.49 -1.80 23.10
N SER A 22 2.00 -2.99 23.44
CA SER A 22 1.55 -3.31 24.80
C SER A 22 2.73 -3.66 25.71
N ASP A 23 2.64 -3.31 26.99
CA ASP A 23 3.78 -3.37 27.95
C ASP A 23 4.33 -4.79 28.13
N LEU A 24 3.49 -5.82 27.97
CA LEU A 24 3.86 -7.23 28.18
C LEU A 24 4.61 -7.85 27.00
N LEU A 25 4.30 -7.43 25.76
CA LEU A 25 4.79 -8.05 24.52
C LEU A 25 5.80 -7.16 23.78
N HIS A 26 6.39 -6.19 24.49
CA HIS A 26 7.23 -5.17 23.89
C HIS A 26 8.40 -5.77 23.11
N TYR A 27 8.48 -5.48 21.81
CA TYR A 27 9.46 -5.99 20.83
C TYR A 27 9.47 -7.52 20.59
N HIS A 28 8.54 -8.26 21.18
CA HIS A 28 8.41 -9.69 20.91
C HIS A 28 7.51 -9.92 19.70
N MET A 29 7.74 -11.02 19.01
CA MET A 29 6.92 -11.48 17.88
C MET A 29 6.68 -12.99 18.01
N GLU A 30 5.47 -13.43 17.75
CA GLU A 30 5.16 -14.86 17.64
C GLU A 30 5.38 -15.33 16.21
N ILE A 31 6.14 -16.42 16.06
CA ILE A 31 6.30 -17.07 14.77
C ILE A 31 5.95 -18.55 14.94
N ARG A 32 4.88 -18.98 14.28
CA ARG A 32 4.45 -20.38 14.31
C ARG A 32 5.58 -21.30 13.87
N GLY A 33 5.87 -22.30 14.69
CA GLY A 33 6.96 -23.26 14.49
C GLY A 33 8.31 -22.83 15.07
N LEU A 34 8.51 -21.54 15.39
CA LEU A 34 9.70 -21.02 16.08
C LEU A 34 9.41 -20.61 17.53
N GLY A 35 8.18 -20.19 17.82
CA GLY A 35 7.77 -19.66 19.12
C GLY A 35 7.93 -18.13 19.21
N ILE A 36 8.09 -17.62 20.43
CA ILE A 36 8.21 -16.18 20.70
C ILE A 36 9.68 -15.76 20.55
N ILE A 37 9.93 -14.74 19.72
CA ILE A 37 11.27 -14.20 19.47
C ILE A 37 11.38 -12.74 19.89
N ASN A 38 12.57 -12.31 20.28
CA ASN A 38 12.86 -10.92 20.63
C ASN A 38 13.55 -10.19 19.47
N ILE A 39 12.83 -9.29 18.80
CA ILE A 39 13.31 -8.61 17.60
C ILE A 39 14.47 -7.64 17.91
N LYS A 40 14.46 -7.00 19.09
CA LYS A 40 15.53 -6.09 19.51
C LYS A 40 16.85 -6.83 19.68
N HIS A 41 16.85 -8.03 20.25
CA HIS A 41 18.07 -8.82 20.43
C HIS A 41 18.60 -9.38 19.11
N LEU A 42 17.72 -9.75 18.17
CA LEU A 42 18.11 -10.31 16.88
C LEU A 42 18.62 -9.26 15.89
N PHE A 43 17.96 -8.10 15.81
CA PHE A 43 18.20 -7.11 14.76
C PHE A 43 18.62 -5.73 15.29
N GLY A 44 18.77 -5.59 16.60
CA GLY A 44 19.22 -4.36 17.25
C GLY A 44 18.14 -3.28 17.36
N VAL A 45 18.55 -2.14 17.94
CA VAL A 45 17.66 -1.00 18.22
C VAL A 45 17.10 -0.34 16.96
N ALA A 46 17.78 -0.49 15.82
CA ALA A 46 17.32 0.08 14.55
C ALA A 46 16.05 -0.61 14.02
N ALA A 47 15.82 -1.88 14.38
CA ALA A 47 14.69 -2.67 13.93
C ALA A 47 13.41 -2.46 14.74
N ILE A 48 13.46 -1.69 15.83
CA ILE A 48 12.35 -1.48 16.77
C ILE A 48 12.01 -0.01 16.94
N ARG A 49 10.75 0.30 17.25
CA ARG A 49 10.27 1.65 17.56
C ARG A 49 9.22 1.56 18.66
N GLU A 50 9.25 2.49 19.62
CA GLU A 50 8.24 2.58 20.69
C GLU A 50 6.85 2.92 20.15
N ARG A 51 6.80 3.89 19.24
CA ARG A 51 5.57 4.37 18.61
C ARG A 51 5.84 4.79 17.18
N LYS A 52 4.82 4.72 16.33
CA LYS A 52 4.86 5.24 14.96
C LYS A 52 3.51 5.83 14.58
N LYS A 53 3.53 6.88 13.77
CA LYS A 53 2.34 7.41 13.10
C LYS A 53 1.74 6.33 12.21
N ILE A 54 0.42 6.19 12.23
CA ILE A 54 -0.32 5.30 11.32
C ILE A 54 -0.72 6.12 10.11
N ASP A 55 -0.14 5.79 8.95
CA ASP A 55 -0.29 6.53 7.69
C ASP A 55 -1.05 5.73 6.63
N LEU A 56 -1.09 4.40 6.79
CA LEU A 56 -1.65 3.46 5.82
C LEU A 56 -2.20 2.24 6.57
N VAL A 57 -3.36 1.76 6.14
CA VAL A 57 -3.88 0.45 6.53
C VAL A 57 -3.72 -0.50 5.35
N ILE A 58 -3.07 -1.63 5.59
CA ILE A 58 -2.98 -2.72 4.61
C ILE A 58 -3.78 -3.89 5.15
N GLU A 59 -4.79 -4.29 4.39
CA GLU A 59 -5.60 -5.46 4.68
C GLU A 59 -5.13 -6.63 3.81
N LEU A 60 -4.72 -7.71 4.45
CA LEU A 60 -4.35 -8.94 3.75
C LEU A 60 -5.57 -9.85 3.65
N VAL A 61 -6.02 -10.12 2.42
CA VAL A 61 -7.19 -10.98 2.16
C VAL A 61 -6.78 -12.27 1.47
N GLU A 62 -7.56 -13.33 1.62
CA GLU A 62 -7.35 -14.55 0.84
C GLU A 62 -7.67 -14.28 -0.64
N TRP A 63 -6.85 -14.82 -1.55
CA TRP A 63 -7.13 -14.74 -2.98
C TRP A 63 -8.38 -15.54 -3.33
N GLN A 64 -9.34 -14.91 -4.01
CA GLN A 64 -10.57 -15.55 -4.49
C GLN A 64 -10.63 -15.50 -6.01
N ASP A 65 -10.81 -16.64 -6.64
CA ASP A 65 -10.98 -16.72 -8.10
C ASP A 65 -12.30 -16.05 -8.51
N GLY A 66 -12.22 -15.15 -9.50
CA GLY A 66 -13.37 -14.38 -9.98
C GLY A 66 -13.61 -13.06 -9.26
N GLN A 67 -12.87 -12.75 -8.19
CA GLN A 67 -12.89 -11.42 -7.59
C GLN A 67 -12.03 -10.45 -8.43
N GLU A 68 -12.60 -9.29 -8.77
CA GLU A 68 -11.83 -8.21 -9.36
C GLU A 68 -11.05 -7.48 -8.27
N TYR A 69 -9.74 -7.38 -8.47
CA TYR A 69 -8.84 -6.59 -7.64
C TYR A 69 -8.39 -5.39 -8.45
N ASP A 70 -8.31 -4.22 -7.80
CA ASP A 70 -7.82 -3.01 -8.46
C ASP A 70 -6.39 -3.24 -9.00
N ARG A 71 -6.23 -3.00 -10.30
CA ARG A 71 -4.97 -3.17 -11.03
C ARG A 71 -4.29 -1.84 -11.32
N LEU A 72 -5.04 -0.74 -11.30
CA LEU A 72 -4.57 0.58 -11.68
C LEU A 72 -4.21 1.41 -10.45
N GLY A 73 -4.86 1.18 -9.31
CA GLY A 73 -4.61 1.96 -8.09
C GLY A 73 -5.22 3.36 -8.14
N LEU A 74 -6.26 3.54 -8.96
CA LEU A 74 -6.97 4.81 -9.16
C LEU A 74 -8.06 5.02 -8.10
N GLU A 75 -8.61 3.94 -7.54
CA GLU A 75 -9.61 4.04 -6.49
C GLU A 75 -8.94 4.24 -5.13
N GLU A 76 -9.38 5.28 -4.41
CA GLU A 76 -8.95 5.52 -3.03
C GLU A 76 -10.00 4.97 -2.05
N THR A 77 -9.66 3.85 -1.42
CA THR A 77 -10.44 3.32 -0.30
C THR A 77 -9.90 3.84 1.02
N THR A 78 -10.77 3.92 2.03
CA THR A 78 -10.40 4.43 3.36
C THR A 78 -10.85 3.49 4.46
N TYR A 79 -10.06 3.46 5.53
CA TYR A 79 -10.38 2.77 6.78
C TYR A 79 -10.53 3.82 7.88
N GLU A 80 -11.66 3.79 8.59
CA GLU A 80 -11.90 4.71 9.70
C GLU A 80 -11.40 4.12 11.02
N LEU A 81 -10.48 4.82 11.67
CA LEU A 81 -9.92 4.45 12.96
C LEU A 81 -10.00 5.63 13.93
N LEU A 82 -10.72 5.47 15.04
CA LEU A 82 -10.97 6.53 16.03
C LEU A 82 -11.46 7.86 15.40
N GLY A 83 -12.31 7.78 14.38
CA GLY A 83 -12.85 8.94 13.66
C GLY A 83 -11.90 9.58 12.64
N VAL A 84 -10.72 9.01 12.42
CA VAL A 84 -9.76 9.45 11.38
C VAL A 84 -9.81 8.48 10.21
N LYS A 85 -9.99 9.00 9.00
CA LYS A 85 -9.91 8.22 7.76
C LYS A 85 -8.46 8.05 7.34
N LEU A 86 -8.03 6.80 7.24
CA LEU A 86 -6.72 6.42 6.74
C LEU A 86 -6.87 5.79 5.34
N PRO A 87 -5.89 5.97 4.44
CA PRO A 87 -5.83 5.21 3.20
C PRO A 87 -5.83 3.70 3.49
N LEU A 88 -6.63 2.95 2.72
CA LEU A 88 -6.71 1.50 2.79
C LEU A 88 -6.17 0.88 1.50
N GLN A 89 -5.37 -0.18 1.63
CA GLN A 89 -4.94 -1.01 0.52
C GLN A 89 -5.23 -2.48 0.85
N THR A 90 -6.07 -3.10 0.03
CA THR A 90 -6.40 -4.53 0.16
C THR A 90 -5.48 -5.34 -0.76
N ILE A 91 -4.66 -6.21 -0.16
CA ILE A 91 -3.68 -7.03 -0.89
C ILE A 91 -4.09 -8.49 -0.78
N PRO A 92 -4.38 -9.16 -1.90
CA PRO A 92 -4.71 -10.57 -1.87
C PRO A 92 -3.45 -11.44 -1.74
N VAL A 93 -3.51 -12.39 -0.82
CA VAL A 93 -2.46 -13.33 -0.47
C VAL A 93 -2.70 -14.64 -1.22
N ARG A 94 -1.67 -15.07 -1.95
CA ARG A 94 -1.63 -16.36 -2.64
C ARG A 94 -0.23 -16.95 -2.49
N GLN A 95 -0.15 -18.28 -2.38
CA GLN A 95 1.14 -18.98 -2.35
C GLN A 95 2.01 -18.58 -3.55
N GLY A 96 3.30 -18.38 -3.32
CA GLY A 96 4.26 -17.94 -4.34
C GLY A 96 4.38 -16.41 -4.51
N ARG A 97 3.56 -15.60 -3.83
CA ARG A 97 3.75 -14.13 -3.77
C ARG A 97 4.60 -13.73 -2.57
N ASN A 98 5.59 -12.87 -2.79
CA ASN A 98 6.37 -12.27 -1.72
C ASN A 98 5.61 -11.09 -1.10
N ILE A 99 4.84 -11.37 -0.04
CA ILE A 99 4.03 -10.36 0.64
C ILE A 99 4.89 -9.24 1.23
N THR A 100 6.08 -9.56 1.75
CA THR A 100 7.00 -8.56 2.32
C THR A 100 7.33 -7.47 1.29
N THR A 101 7.69 -7.87 0.07
CA THR A 101 8.01 -6.92 -1.00
C THR A 101 6.79 -6.10 -1.41
N ILE A 102 5.61 -6.70 -1.49
CA ILE A 102 4.39 -5.99 -1.88
C ILE A 102 4.03 -4.95 -0.81
N VAL A 103 4.06 -5.31 0.47
CA VAL A 103 3.82 -4.40 1.61
C VAL A 103 4.83 -3.24 1.62
N GLU A 104 6.10 -3.53 1.33
CA GLU A 104 7.15 -2.51 1.26
C GLU A 104 6.90 -1.50 0.12
N VAL A 105 6.55 -1.99 -1.07
CA VAL A 105 6.21 -1.14 -2.22
C VAL A 105 4.95 -0.33 -1.95
N ALA A 106 3.91 -0.93 -1.36
CA ALA A 106 2.67 -0.26 -0.97
C ALA A 106 2.94 0.91 -0.02
N ALA A 107 3.78 0.71 1.00
CA ALA A 107 4.17 1.75 1.94
C ALA A 107 4.96 2.89 1.27
N ARG A 108 5.89 2.57 0.36
CA ARG A 108 6.63 3.58 -0.41
C ARG A 108 5.73 4.36 -1.37
N ASN A 109 4.81 3.66 -2.03
CA ASN A 109 3.84 4.29 -2.93
C ASN A 109 2.95 5.27 -2.16
N GLN A 110 2.50 4.90 -0.95
CA GLN A 110 1.74 5.82 -0.11
C GLN A 110 2.55 7.07 0.27
N LEU A 111 3.84 6.91 0.59
CA LEU A 111 4.72 8.05 0.85
C LEU A 111 4.85 8.97 -0.38
N LEU A 112 4.93 8.40 -1.59
CA LEU A 112 4.95 9.16 -2.84
C LEU A 112 3.63 9.93 -3.06
N LYS A 113 2.48 9.29 -2.82
CA LYS A 113 1.16 9.95 -2.87
C LYS A 113 1.08 11.11 -1.88
N GLU A 114 1.57 10.94 -0.66
CA GLU A 114 1.64 12.03 0.34
C GLU A 114 2.55 13.20 -0.10
N MET A 115 3.55 12.92 -0.96
CA MET A 115 4.41 13.92 -1.57
C MET A 115 3.82 14.54 -2.85
N GLY A 116 2.63 14.10 -3.28
CA GLY A 116 1.94 14.60 -4.48
C GLY A 116 2.24 13.84 -5.78
N TYR A 117 2.91 12.68 -5.71
CA TYR A 117 3.22 11.87 -6.88
C TYR A 117 2.20 10.73 -7.03
N HIS A 118 1.45 10.73 -8.12
CA HIS A 118 0.38 9.75 -8.40
C HIS A 118 0.70 8.95 -9.67
N SER A 119 1.49 7.88 -9.54
CA SER A 119 1.99 7.11 -10.68
C SER A 119 0.91 6.53 -11.60
N ALA A 120 -0.25 6.16 -11.04
CA ALA A 120 -1.38 5.64 -11.82
C ALA A 120 -1.95 6.71 -12.76
N VAL A 121 -2.19 7.91 -12.24
CA VAL A 121 -2.70 9.08 -12.99
C VAL A 121 -1.69 9.49 -14.05
N GLU A 122 -0.41 9.60 -13.69
CA GLU A 122 0.64 9.92 -14.65
C GLU A 122 0.75 8.90 -15.79
N PHE A 123 0.49 7.62 -15.49
CA PHE A 123 0.52 6.56 -16.49
C PHE A 123 -0.70 6.63 -17.41
N GLU A 124 -1.89 6.86 -16.85
CA GLU A 124 -3.13 7.06 -17.59
C GLU A 124 -3.02 8.22 -18.57
N GLU A 125 -2.57 9.39 -18.12
CA GLU A 125 -2.37 10.57 -18.96
C GLU A 125 -1.39 10.29 -20.14
N ARG A 126 -0.29 9.58 -19.87
CA ARG A 126 0.67 9.21 -20.92
C ARG A 126 0.09 8.20 -21.90
N LEU A 127 -0.75 7.28 -21.44
CA LEU A 127 -1.40 6.29 -22.28
C LEU A 127 -2.42 6.95 -23.22
N GLU A 128 -3.25 7.84 -22.69
CA GLU A 128 -4.22 8.61 -23.47
C GLU A 128 -3.56 9.44 -24.57
N GLN A 129 -2.46 10.13 -24.23
CA GLN A 129 -1.69 10.91 -25.20
C GLN A 129 -1.19 10.04 -26.37
N ARG A 130 -0.65 8.85 -26.07
CA ARG A 130 -0.17 7.91 -27.11
C ARG A 130 -1.31 7.35 -27.97
N MET A 131 -2.46 7.07 -27.36
CA MET A 131 -3.63 6.58 -28.09
C MET A 131 -4.17 7.65 -29.04
N ALA A 132 -4.26 8.90 -28.59
CA ALA A 132 -4.69 10.03 -29.42
C ALA A 132 -3.73 10.29 -30.59
N GLU A 133 -2.43 10.21 -30.36
CA GLU A 133 -1.41 10.33 -31.41
C GLU A 133 -1.55 9.22 -32.46
N THR A 134 -1.70 7.96 -32.01
CA THR A 134 -1.86 6.81 -32.89
C THR A 134 -3.14 6.92 -33.73
N ALA A 135 -4.26 7.35 -33.13
CA ALA A 135 -5.53 7.56 -33.83
C ALA A 135 -5.41 8.65 -34.91
N ARG A 136 -4.69 9.74 -34.62
CA ARG A 136 -4.41 10.81 -35.60
C ARG A 136 -3.62 10.28 -36.79
N ILE A 137 -2.55 9.54 -36.55
CA ILE A 137 -1.73 8.94 -37.61
C ILE A 137 -2.57 8.00 -38.49
N HIS A 138 -3.40 7.15 -37.88
CA HIS A 138 -4.26 6.24 -38.62
C HIS A 138 -5.31 6.96 -39.48
N SER A 139 -5.92 8.03 -38.96
CA SER A 139 -6.88 8.84 -39.73
C SER A 139 -6.26 9.55 -40.93
N GLN A 140 -4.99 9.98 -40.84
CA GLN A 140 -4.27 10.62 -41.95
C GLN A 140 -3.88 9.61 -43.04
N SER A 141 -3.54 8.37 -42.68
CA SER A 141 -3.27 7.30 -43.64
C SER A 141 -4.50 6.94 -44.48
N ILE A 142 -5.67 6.83 -43.86
CA ILE A 142 -6.93 6.47 -44.55
C ILE A 142 -7.40 7.57 -45.52
N ILE A 143 -7.13 8.83 -45.21
CA ILE A 143 -7.46 9.96 -46.11
C ILE A 143 -6.45 10.07 -47.25
N GLY A 144 -5.17 9.77 -46.99
CA GLY A 144 -4.12 9.77 -48.01
C GLY A 144 -4.29 8.70 -49.08
N ASP A 145 -4.74 7.49 -48.71
CA ASP A 145 -4.92 6.37 -49.63
C ASP A 145 -6.19 6.48 -50.52
N ASN A 146 -7.10 7.42 -50.25
CA ASN A 146 -8.31 7.66 -51.05
C ASN A 146 -8.18 8.83 -52.04
N LEU A 147 -6.97 9.37 -52.22
CA LEU A 147 -6.68 10.50 -53.12
C LEU A 147 -5.76 10.14 -54.30
N GLU A 148 -5.46 8.85 -54.52
CA GLU A 148 -4.86 8.30 -55.76
C GLU A 148 -5.88 7.45 -56.53
#